data_AF-A0A7S7U4U0-F1
#
_entry.id   AF-A0A7S7U4U0-F1
#
_cell.length_a   1.000
_cell.length_b   1.000
_cell.length_c   1.000
_cell.angle_alpha   90.00
_cell.angle_beta   90.00
_cell.angle_gamma   90.00
#
_symmetry.space_group_name_H-M   'P 1'
#
loop_
_entity.id
_entity.type
_entity.pdbx_description
1 polymer ?
#
loop_
_entity_poly.entity_id
_entity_poly.type
_entity_poly.pdbx_seq_one_letter_code
_entity_poly.pdbx_strand_id
1 'polypeptide(L)' 'MQLVKHRATVILREHVQVEAELVGRAAVLTDGTAGTVEAVSLDESHGLRISIKGHIGKWPISTIRMLQP' A
#
# COMPACT_ATOMS: atom_id res chain seq x y z
N MET A 1 -0.38 11.75 -25.71
CA MET A 1 0.63 12.23 -24.74
C MET A 1 0.02 12.80 -23.46
N GLN A 2 -1.00 13.66 -23.50
CA GLN A 2 -1.64 14.23 -22.29
C GLN A 2 -2.30 13.18 -21.37
N LEU A 3 -3.04 12.22 -21.92
CA LEU A 3 -3.70 11.16 -21.14
C LEU A 3 -2.71 10.31 -20.33
N VAL A 4 -1.56 9.97 -20.92
CA VAL A 4 -0.51 9.17 -20.25
C VAL A 4 0.10 9.95 -19.10
N LYS A 5 0.41 11.25 -19.31
CA LYS A 5 0.90 12.12 -18.24
C LYS A 5 -0.11 12.23 -17.10
N HIS A 6 -1.38 12.46 -17.42
CA HIS A 6 -2.44 12.54 -16.42
C HIS A 6 -2.55 11.24 -15.60
N ARG A 7 -2.56 10.08 -16.26
CA ARG A 7 -2.61 8.77 -15.58
C ARG A 7 -1.40 8.55 -14.68
N ALA A 8 -0.19 8.88 -15.14
CA ALA A 8 1.02 8.77 -14.33
C ALA A 8 0.98 9.69 -13.09
N THR A 9 0.48 10.92 -13.24
CA THR A 9 0.30 11.85 -12.12
C THR A 9 -0.70 11.31 -11.08
N VAL A 10 -1.81 10.71 -11.52
CA VAL A 10 -2.78 10.08 -10.60
C VAL A 10 -2.13 8.95 -9.81
N ILE A 11 -1.43 8.04 -10.49
CA ILE A 11 -0.72 6.92 -9.85
C ILE A 11 0.29 7.41 -8.81
N LEU A 12 1.10 8.41 -9.16
CA LEU A 12 2.09 8.99 -8.23
C LEU A 12 1.43 9.65 -7.02
N ARG A 13 0.31 10.36 -7.23
CA ARG A 13 -0.43 10.99 -6.15
C ARG A 13 -1.00 9.96 -5.18
N GLU A 14 -1.61 8.90 -5.72
CA GLU A 14 -2.15 7.80 -4.91
C GLU A 14 -1.04 7.09 -4.14
N HIS A 15 0.11 6.83 -4.76
CA HIS A 15 1.28 6.25 -4.10
C HIS A 15 1.76 7.08 -2.91
N VAL A 16 1.98 8.38 -3.11
CA VAL A 16 2.42 9.29 -2.03
C VAL A 16 1.39 9.39 -0.90
N GLN A 17 0.10 9.48 -1.25
CA GLN A 17 -0.96 9.57 -0.25
C GLN A 17 -1.00 8.32 0.63
N VAL A 18 -0.92 7.15 0.01
CA VAL A 18 -0.96 5.87 0.71
C VAL A 18 0.31 5.64 1.53
N GLU A 19 1.48 6.04 1.04
CA GLU A 19 2.72 5.96 1.81
C GLU A 19 2.61 6.76 3.11
N ALA A 20 2.14 8.00 3.03
CA ALA A 20 1.92 8.86 4.20
C ALA A 20 0.84 8.30 5.15
N GLU A 21 -0.18 7.63 4.62
CA GLU A 21 -1.27 7.07 5.42
C GLU A 21 -0.86 5.79 6.15
N LEU A 22 -0.16 4.88 5.47
CA LEU A 22 0.01 3.51 5.95
C LEU A 22 1.37 3.21 6.55
N VAL A 23 2.46 3.78 6.03
CA VAL A 23 3.81 3.44 6.52
C VAL A 23 3.94 3.79 7.99
N GLY A 24 4.45 2.84 8.79
CA GLY A 24 4.56 2.98 10.24
C GLY A 24 3.29 2.61 11.02
N ARG A 25 2.14 2.39 10.35
CA ARG A 25 0.94 1.87 11.01
C ARG A 25 1.04 0.36 11.25
N ALA A 26 0.34 -0.10 12.29
CA ALA A 26 0.16 -1.53 12.53
C ALA A 26 -0.83 -2.13 11.53
N ALA A 27 -0.52 -3.34 11.07
CA ALA A 27 -1.39 -4.20 10.27
C ALA A 27 -1.61 -5.51 11.03
N VAL A 28 -2.86 -5.93 11.15
CA VAL A 28 -3.25 -7.22 11.74
C VAL A 28 -3.68 -8.14 10.60
N LEU A 29 -3.08 -9.32 10.52
CA LEU A 29 -3.36 -10.33 9.52
C LEU A 29 -4.49 -11.26 9.98
N THR A 30 -5.09 -11.97 9.03
CA THR A 30 -6.24 -12.85 9.29
C THR A 30 -5.89 -14.08 10.13
N ASP A 31 -4.61 -14.42 10.23
CA ASP A 31 -4.10 -15.47 11.12
C ASP A 31 -3.89 -14.98 12.56
N GLY A 32 -4.24 -13.71 12.85
CA GLY A 32 -4.10 -13.10 14.17
C GLY A 32 -2.72 -12.52 14.45
N THR A 33 -1.76 -12.64 13.53
CA THR A 33 -0.44 -12.01 13.66
C THR A 33 -0.51 -10.52 13.33
N ALA A 34 0.46 -9.75 13.81
CA ALA A 34 0.53 -8.32 13.54
C ALA A 34 1.95 -7.88 13.22
N GLY A 35 2.06 -6.88 12.36
CA GLY A 35 3.32 -6.25 11.99
C GLY A 35 3.12 -4.78 11.66
N THR A 36 4.20 -4.09 11.31
CA THR A 36 4.16 -2.68 10.90
C THR A 36 4.26 -2.60 9.38
N VAL A 37 3.41 -1.81 8.73
CA VAL A 37 3.56 -1.51 7.30
C VAL A 37 4.90 -0.81 7.09
N GLU A 38 5.78 -1.43 6.31
CA GLU A 38 7.16 -1.00 6.13
C GLU A 38 7.33 -0.12 4.90
N ALA A 39 6.69 -0.48 3.78
CA ALA A 39 6.81 0.25 2.53
C ALA A 39 5.57 0.10 1.64
N VAL A 40 5.40 1.06 0.73
CA VAL A 40 4.40 1.05 -0.34
C VAL A 40 5.13 1.00 -1.68
N SER A 41 4.69 0.13 -2.59
CA SER A 41 5.28 -0.02 -3.93
C SER A 41 4.22 -0.25 -5.00
N LEU A 42 4.58 -0.02 -6.25
CA LEU A 42 3.76 -0.33 -7.42
C LEU A 42 4.16 -1.68 -7.99
N ASP A 43 3.18 -2.50 -8.40
CA ASP A 43 3.43 -3.69 -9.21
C ASP A 43 3.55 -3.36 -10.71
N GLU A 44 3.75 -4.37 -11.54
CA GLU A 44 3.91 -4.24 -13.00
C GLU A 44 2.68 -3.62 -13.69
N SER A 45 1.50 -3.70 -13.06
CA SER A 45 0.27 -3.08 -13.53
C SER A 45 0.00 -1.71 -12.90
N HIS A 46 0.95 -1.18 -12.13
CA HIS A 46 0.83 0.04 -11.31
C HIS A 46 -0.20 -0.06 -10.18
N GLY A 47 -0.51 -1.28 -9.74
CA GLY A 47 -1.32 -1.52 -8.55
C GLY A 47 -0.50 -1.27 -7.28
N LEU A 48 -1.11 -0.64 -6.28
CA LEU A 48 -0.46 -0.37 -5.01
C LEU A 48 -0.32 -1.64 -4.16
N ARG A 49 0.87 -1.84 -3.61
CA ARG A 49 1.26 -2.97 -2.76
C ARG A 49 1.92 -2.49 -1.48
N ILE A 50 1.71 -3.20 -0.38
CA ILE A 50 2.40 -2.96 0.90
C ILE A 50 3.31 -4.12 1.27
N SER A 51 4.43 -3.82 1.93
CA SER A 51 5.17 -4.80 2.73
C SER A 51 4.90 -4.55 4.22
N ILE A 52 5.02 -5.61 5.02
CA ILE A 52 4.78 -5.60 6.46
C ILE A 52 6.03 -6.21 7.08
N LYS A 53 6.64 -5.47 7.99
CA LYS A 53 7.88 -5.86 8.64
C LYS A 53 7.73 -7.22 9.32
N GLY A 54 8.64 -8.14 9.03
CA GLY A 54 8.62 -9.50 9.57
C GLY A 54 7.75 -10.49 8.80
N HIS A 55 7.06 -10.06 7.73
CA HIS A 55 6.24 -10.91 6.90
C HIS A 55 6.78 -10.94 5.46
N ILE A 56 6.75 -12.12 4.84
CA ILE A 56 7.27 -12.31 3.48
C ILE A 56 6.20 -11.90 2.46
N GLY A 57 6.54 -10.94 1.61
CA GLY A 57 5.77 -10.62 0.41
C GLY A 57 5.35 -9.17 0.30
N LYS A 58 4.60 -8.90 -0.78
CA LYS A 58 3.99 -7.60 -1.06
C LYS A 58 2.51 -7.83 -1.37
N TRP A 59 1.63 -7.31 -0.52
CA TRP A 59 0.19 -7.58 -0.60
C TRP A 59 -0.56 -6.41 -1.22
N PRO A 60 -1.64 -6.65 -1.99
CA PRO A 60 -2.47 -5.58 -2.51
C PRO A 60 -3.18 -4.81 -1.39
N ILE A 61 -3.31 -3.49 -1.56
CA ILE A 61 -3.98 -2.65 -0.56
C ILE A 61 -5.45 -2.98 -0.37
N SER A 62 -6.09 -3.55 -1.39
CA SER A 62 -7.49 -3.98 -1.31
C SER A 62 -7.77 -5.01 -0.22
N THR A 63 -6.74 -5.65 0.34
CA THR A 63 -6.88 -6.58 1.47
C THR A 63 -6.77 -5.90 2.84
N ILE A 64 -6.49 -4.60 2.89
CA ILE A 64 -6.39 -3.84 4.14
C ILE A 64 -7.80 -3.44 4.58
N ARG A 65 -8.17 -3.84 5.79
CA ARG A 65 -9.37 -3.34 6.46
C ARG A 65 -8.95 -2.33 7.51
N MET A 66 -9.39 -1.08 7.36
CA MET A 66 -9.22 -0.08 8.40
C MET A 66 -10.17 -0.42 9.57
N LEU A 67 -9.58 -0.79 10.70
CA LEU A 67 -10.30 -0.87 11.95
C LEU A 67 -10.37 0.55 12.51
N GLN A 68 -11.56 1.11 12.64
CA GLN A 68 -11.75 2.39 13.32
C GLN A 68 -11.43 2.25 14.81
N PRO A 69 -11.05 3.35 15.50
CA PRO A 69 -11.03 3.39 16.97
C PRO A 69 -12.39 3.02 17.58
#